data_AF-A0A966R6S8-F1
#
_entry.id   AF-A0A966R6S8-F1
#
_cell.length_a   1.000
_cell.length_b   1.000
_cell.length_c   1.000
_cell.angle_alpha   90.00
_cell.angle_beta   90.00
_cell.angle_gamma   90.00
#
_symmetry.space_group_name_H-M   'P 1'
#
loop_
_entity.id
_entity.type
_entity.pdbx_description
1 polymer ?
#
loop_
_entity_poly.entity_id
_entity_poly.type
_entity_poly.pdbx_seq_one_letter_code
_entity_poly.pdbx_strand_id
1 'polypeptide(L)'
;MTTDNKYGASLSLWEKLRLFQEWAPVMTFVQAFLATDDPHRKAIVVAECCEWLASKTDATKVDDELVSHISAVLRSDEGEAFLRWVIGKVQA
;
A
#
# COMPACT_ATOMS: atom_id res chain seq x y z
N MET A 1 -8.22 8.60 32.83
CA MET A 1 -7.06 8.06 32.10
C MET A 1 -7.29 8.36 30.63
N THR A 2 -6.77 9.48 30.13
CA THR A 2 -7.07 9.97 28.77
C THR A 2 -6.31 9.17 27.72
N THR A 3 -6.87 9.12 26.51
CA THR A 3 -6.46 8.25 25.41
C THR A 3 -5.22 8.71 24.64
N ASP A 4 -4.65 9.87 25.00
CA ASP A 4 -3.58 10.55 24.25
C ASP A 4 -2.28 9.76 24.14
N ASN A 5 -2.04 8.80 25.04
CA ASN A 5 -0.74 8.14 25.20
C ASN A 5 -0.51 6.91 24.31
N LYS A 6 -1.27 6.71 23.22
CA LYS A 6 -1.19 5.49 22.38
C LYS A 6 -0.61 5.66 20.97
N TYR A 7 -0.46 6.88 20.46
CA TYR A 7 -0.10 7.11 19.04
C TYR A 7 0.91 8.27 18.83
N GLY A 8 1.99 8.32 19.62
CA GLY A 8 3.13 9.21 19.33
C GLY A 8 3.12 10.60 20.00
N ALA A 9 2.37 10.78 21.10
CA ALA A 9 2.39 12.01 21.89
C ALA A 9 3.76 12.34 22.52
N SER A 10 4.66 11.36 22.63
CA SER A 10 6.02 11.50 23.16
C SER A 10 7.10 11.92 22.14
N LEU A 11 6.78 11.96 20.84
CA LEU A 11 7.77 12.27 19.80
C LEU A 11 8.03 13.77 19.70
N SER A 12 9.31 14.15 19.69
CA SER A 12 9.78 15.50 19.42
C SER A 12 9.39 15.98 18.02
N LEU A 13 9.40 17.30 17.81
CA LEU A 13 9.11 17.88 16.50
C LEU A 13 10.07 17.37 15.40
N TRP A 14 11.33 17.11 15.76
CA TRP A 14 12.34 16.58 14.84
C TRP A 14 12.09 15.12 14.44
N GLU A 15 11.66 14.28 15.38
CA GLU A 15 11.28 12.89 15.07
C GLU A 15 10.03 12.84 14.19
N LYS A 16 9.05 13.74 14.43
CA LYS A 16 7.87 13.91 13.58
C LYS A 16 8.22 14.35 12.15
N LEU A 17 9.15 15.30 12.01
CA LEU A 17 9.65 15.72 10.69
C LEU A 17 10.40 14.60 9.96
N ARG A 18 11.23 13.83 10.69
CA ARG A 18 11.93 12.66 10.15
C ARG A 18 10.95 11.59 9.67
N LEU A 19 9.93 11.26 10.46
CA LEU A 19 8.87 10.33 10.07
C LEU A 19 8.12 10.84 8.83
N PHE A 20 7.76 12.13 8.78
CA PHE A 20 7.11 12.68 7.59
C PHE A 20 7.97 12.54 6.32
N GLN A 21 9.29 12.74 6.40
CA GLN A 21 10.21 12.51 5.29
C GLN A 21 10.32 11.03 4.91
N GLU A 22 10.35 10.12 5.88
CA GLU A 22 10.42 8.68 5.64
C GLU A 22 9.15 8.13 4.96
N TRP A 23 7.99 8.70 5.27
CA TRP A 23 6.69 8.33 4.70
C TRP A 23 6.32 9.13 3.43
N ALA A 24 7.19 10.05 2.99
CA ALA A 24 6.98 10.83 1.76
C ALA A 24 6.71 9.97 0.49
N PRO A 25 7.31 8.77 0.29
CA PRO A 25 7.01 7.92 -0.87
C PRO A 25 5.54 7.50 -0.99
N VAL A 26 4.77 7.48 0.12
CA VAL A 26 3.31 7.22 0.09
C VAL A 26 2.59 8.25 -0.77
N MET A 27 3.04 9.51 -0.79
CA MET A 27 2.44 10.54 -1.65
C MET A 27 2.62 10.24 -3.13
N THR A 28 3.73 9.60 -3.53
CA THR A 28 3.95 9.14 -4.91
C THR A 28 2.95 8.05 -5.30
N PHE A 29 2.70 7.07 -4.42
CA PHE A 29 1.69 6.03 -4.66
C PHE A 29 0.27 6.62 -4.73
N VAL A 30 -0.07 7.58 -3.88
CA VAL A 30 -1.36 8.29 -3.94
C VAL A 30 -1.51 9.06 -5.24
N GLN A 31 -0.47 9.78 -5.70
CA GLN A 31 -0.48 10.47 -6.99
C GLN A 31 -0.65 9.50 -8.17
N ALA A 32 0.09 8.39 -8.17
CA ALA A 32 -0.02 7.35 -9.20
C ALA A 32 -1.43 6.71 -9.23
N PHE A 33 -2.03 6.45 -8.06
CA PHE A 33 -3.38 5.89 -7.95
C PHE A 33 -4.45 6.86 -8.49
N LEU A 34 -4.33 8.15 -8.20
CA LEU A 34 -5.25 9.18 -8.68
C LEU A 34 -5.08 9.50 -10.17
N ALA A 35 -3.86 9.40 -10.71
CA ALA A 35 -3.55 9.65 -12.12
C ALA A 35 -3.81 8.46 -13.04
N THR A 36 -4.07 7.28 -12.47
CA THR A 36 -4.44 6.08 -13.23
C THR A 36 -5.96 6.03 -13.38
N ASP A 37 -6.48 5.71 -14.58
CA ASP A 37 -7.92 5.46 -14.77
C ASP A 37 -8.26 3.96 -14.76
N ASP A 38 -7.44 3.13 -15.41
CA ASP A 38 -7.68 1.68 -15.51
C ASP A 38 -7.66 1.00 -14.13
N PRO A 39 -8.73 0.25 -13.76
CA PRO A 39 -8.83 -0.37 -12.45
C PRO A 39 -7.77 -1.44 -12.12
N HIS A 40 -7.24 -2.16 -13.12
CA HIS A 40 -6.20 -3.17 -12.89
C HIS A 40 -4.86 -2.50 -12.63
N ARG A 41 -4.52 -1.46 -13.39
CA ARG A 41 -3.35 -0.61 -13.09
C ARG A 41 -3.47 0.06 -11.72
N LYS A 42 -4.66 0.48 -11.28
CA LYS A 42 -4.88 0.95 -9.89
C LYS A 42 -4.55 -0.13 -8.86
N ALA A 43 -4.96 -1.38 -9.10
CA ALA A 43 -4.64 -2.49 -8.20
C ALA A 43 -3.14 -2.78 -8.14
N ILE A 44 -2.41 -2.67 -9.26
CA ILE A 44 -0.94 -2.77 -9.28
C ILE A 44 -0.29 -1.66 -8.43
N VAL A 45 -0.71 -0.40 -8.57
CA VAL A 45 -0.18 0.71 -7.74
C VAL A 45 -0.42 0.48 -6.24
N VAL A 46 -1.58 -0.10 -5.88
CA VAL A 46 -1.87 -0.48 -4.49
C VAL A 46 -0.99 -1.65 -4.03
N ALA A 47 -0.75 -2.65 -4.88
CA ALA A 47 0.13 -3.77 -4.56
C ALA A 47 1.58 -3.31 -4.33
N GLU A 48 2.10 -2.41 -5.17
CA GLU A 48 3.44 -1.81 -5.04
C GLU A 48 3.56 -0.94 -3.79
N CYS A 49 2.51 -0.20 -3.43
CA CYS A 49 2.44 0.51 -2.16
C CYS A 49 2.50 -0.47 -0.97
N CYS A 50 1.80 -1.59 -1.03
CA CYS A 50 1.86 -2.64 -0.02
C CYS A 50 3.24 -3.32 0.05
N GLU A 51 3.90 -3.61 -1.08
CA GLU A 51 5.28 -4.15 -1.13
C GLU A 51 6.24 -3.19 -0.41
N TRP A 52 6.12 -1.89 -0.70
CA TRP A 52 6.92 -0.86 -0.03
C TRP A 52 6.62 -0.75 1.47
N LEU A 53 5.34 -0.83 1.88
CA LEU A 53 4.94 -0.78 3.29
C LEU A 53 5.48 -1.98 4.09
N ALA A 54 5.39 -3.20 3.54
CA ALA A 54 5.95 -4.40 4.17
C ALA A 54 7.47 -4.29 4.35
N SER A 55 8.18 -3.75 3.34
CA SER A 55 9.63 -3.48 3.40
C SER A 55 10.03 -2.51 4.52
N LYS A 56 9.08 -1.75 5.10
CA LYS A 56 9.29 -0.82 6.21
C LYS A 56 9.04 -1.42 7.60
N THR A 57 8.52 -2.64 7.69
CA THR A 57 8.22 -3.31 8.98
C THR A 57 9.12 -4.51 9.20
N ASP A 58 10.00 -4.46 10.22
CA ASP A 58 10.85 -5.59 10.67
C ASP A 58 10.06 -6.78 11.28
N ALA A 59 8.74 -6.84 11.10
CA ALA A 59 7.84 -7.51 12.05
C ALA A 59 7.68 -9.03 11.89
N THR A 60 7.79 -9.63 10.70
CA THR A 60 7.74 -11.12 10.53
C THR A 60 8.40 -11.58 9.23
N LYS A 61 8.25 -10.80 8.16
CA LYS A 61 8.73 -10.95 6.77
C LYS A 61 8.13 -12.11 5.95
N VAL A 62 7.29 -12.94 6.58
CA VAL A 62 6.16 -13.65 5.94
C VAL A 62 5.14 -12.68 5.30
N ASP A 63 5.03 -11.46 5.84
CA ASP A 63 4.25 -10.35 5.25
C ASP A 63 4.88 -9.86 3.93
N ASP A 64 6.20 -9.73 3.84
CA ASP A 64 6.88 -9.41 2.57
C ASP A 64 6.65 -10.50 1.52
N GLU A 65 6.81 -11.77 1.91
CA GLU A 65 6.58 -12.92 1.02
C GLU A 65 5.13 -12.95 0.53
N LEU A 66 4.15 -12.78 1.43
CA LEU A 66 2.72 -12.78 1.07
C LEU A 66 2.39 -11.66 0.09
N VAL A 67 2.85 -10.43 0.34
CA VAL A 67 2.56 -9.28 -0.53
C VAL A 67 3.24 -9.43 -1.88
N SER A 68 4.48 -9.94 -1.92
CA SER A 68 5.19 -10.29 -3.15
C SER A 68 4.43 -11.33 -3.99
N HIS A 69 3.88 -12.39 -3.37
CA HIS A 69 3.05 -13.38 -4.07
C HIS A 69 1.74 -12.78 -4.59
N ILE A 70 1.03 -11.96 -3.80
CA ILE A 70 -0.19 -11.26 -4.23
C ILE A 70 0.09 -10.36 -5.43
N SER A 71 1.18 -9.60 -5.37
CA SER A 71 1.64 -8.71 -6.43
C SER A 71 2.03 -9.47 -7.71
N ALA A 72 2.73 -10.59 -7.58
CA ALA A 72 3.04 -11.48 -8.70
C ALA A 72 1.78 -12.04 -9.37
N VAL A 73 0.76 -12.43 -8.60
CA VAL A 73 -0.55 -12.85 -9.14
C VAL A 73 -1.25 -11.70 -9.85
N LEU A 74 -1.31 -10.50 -9.27
CA LEU A 74 -1.94 -9.32 -9.89
C LEU A 74 -1.25 -8.87 -11.20
N ARG A 75 0.05 -9.17 -11.35
CA ARG A 75 0.84 -8.91 -12.55
C ARG A 75 0.76 -10.02 -13.62
N SER A 76 0.06 -11.14 -13.37
CA SER A 76 -0.17 -12.20 -14.38
C SER A 76 -1.40 -11.93 -15.24
N ASP A 77 -1.42 -12.46 -16.47
CA ASP A 77 -2.54 -12.33 -17.40
C ASP A 77 -3.84 -12.92 -16.82
N GLU A 78 -3.74 -14.03 -16.08
CA GLU A 78 -4.86 -14.65 -15.38
C GLU A 78 -5.38 -13.80 -14.21
N GLY A 79 -4.47 -13.18 -13.46
CA GLY A 79 -4.82 -12.27 -12.36
C GLY A 79 -5.49 -11.00 -12.86
N GLU A 80 -5.02 -10.42 -13.97
CA GLU A 80 -5.68 -9.33 -14.67
C GLU A 80 -7.09 -9.74 -15.12
N ALA A 81 -7.21 -10.88 -15.82
CA ALA A 81 -8.49 -11.38 -16.31
C ALA A 81 -9.50 -11.63 -15.17
N PHE A 82 -9.05 -12.22 -14.06
CA PHE A 82 -9.87 -12.42 -12.87
C PHE A 82 -10.32 -11.09 -12.25
N LEU A 83 -9.42 -10.12 -12.08
CA LEU A 83 -9.77 -8.82 -11.50
C LEU A 83 -10.77 -8.06 -12.40
N ARG A 84 -10.56 -8.06 -13.72
CA ARG A 84 -11.49 -7.46 -14.69
C ARG A 84 -12.87 -8.12 -14.62
N TRP A 85 -12.94 -9.45 -14.46
CA TRP A 85 -14.20 -10.16 -14.23
C TRP A 85 -14.88 -9.73 -12.92
N VAL A 86 -14.15 -9.64 -11.81
CA VAL A 86 -14.71 -9.21 -10.50
C VAL A 86 -15.28 -7.80 -10.60
N ILE A 87 -14.57 -6.85 -11.21
CA ILE A 87 -15.05 -5.48 -11.40
C ILE A 87 -16.33 -5.46 -12.24
N GLY A 88 -16.38 -6.24 -13.33
CA GLY A 88 -17.58 -6.43 -14.15
C GLY A 88 -18.77 -7.07 -13.42
N LYS A 89 -18.56 -7.66 -12.23
CA LYS A 89 -19.64 -8.14 -11.34
C LYS A 89 -20.06 -7.13 -10.26
N VAL A 90 -19.19 -6.17 -9.92
CA VAL A 90 -19.47 -5.13 -8.91
C VAL A 90 -20.09 -3.88 -9.54
N GLN A 91 -19.85 -3.65 -10.83
CA GLN A 91 -20.40 -2.52 -11.60
C GLN A 91 -21.74 -2.82 -12.31
N ALA A 92 -22.27 -4.04 -12.17
CA ALA A 92 -23.51 -4.52 -12.79
C ALA A 92 -24.65 -4.65 -11.77
#